data_AF-A0A227I6D8-F1
#
_entry.id   AF-A0A227I6D8-F1
#
_cell.length_a   1.000
_cell.length_b   1.000
_cell.length_c   1.000
_cell.angle_alpha   90.00
_cell.angle_beta   90.00
_cell.angle_gamma   90.00
#
_symmetry.space_group_name_H-M   'P 1'
#
loop_
_entity.id
_entity.type
_entity.pdbx_description
1 polymer ?
#
loop_
_entity_poly.entity_id
_entity_poly.type
_entity_poly.pdbx_seq_one_letter_code
_entity_poly.pdbx_strand_id
1 'polypeptide(L)' 'QYVIQVPQVQIVEYKGQQIIMDIFEALSADPERLLPIHTKELWQSATSDSGKMRVIADYISAMTDGHAQKLHRQLFS' A
#
# COMPACT_ATOMS: atom_id res chain seq x y z
N GLN A 1 -23.66 -21.61 -7.21
CA GLN A 1 -22.20 -21.56 -7.45
C GLN A 1 -21.75 -20.13 -7.18
N TYR A 2 -20.84 -19.89 -6.23
CA TYR A 2 -20.50 -18.53 -5.80
C TYR A 2 -19.45 -17.92 -6.72
N VAL A 3 -19.79 -16.78 -7.35
CA VAL A 3 -18.95 -16.11 -8.36
C VAL A 3 -17.58 -15.70 -7.81
N ILE A 4 -17.48 -15.36 -6.52
CA ILE A 4 -16.23 -14.89 -5.88
C ILE A 4 -15.16 -16.00 -5.83
N GLN A 5 -15.57 -17.26 -5.78
CA GLN A 5 -14.67 -18.41 -5.62
C GLN A 5 -14.10 -18.93 -6.95
N VAL A 6 -14.48 -18.33 -8.10
CA VAL A 6 -13.97 -18.80 -9.39
C VAL A 6 -12.48 -18.46 -9.54
N PRO A 7 -11.65 -19.35 -10.11
CA PRO A 7 -10.19 -19.16 -10.16
C PRO A 7 -9.75 -17.82 -10.76
N GLN A 8 -10.46 -17.31 -11.77
CA GLN A 8 -10.13 -16.04 -12.40
C GLN A 8 -10.25 -14.85 -11.43
N VAL A 9 -11.28 -14.85 -10.56
CA VAL A 9 -11.47 -13.79 -9.55
C VAL A 9 -10.40 -13.89 -8.47
N GLN A 10 -10.07 -15.12 -8.04
CA GLN A 10 -9.03 -15.37 -7.03
C GLN A 10 -7.63 -14.92 -7.50
N ILE A 11 -7.30 -15.08 -8.78
CA ILE A 11 -6.04 -14.58 -9.35
C ILE A 11 -5.97 -13.05 -9.30
N VAL A 12 -7.08 -12.36 -9.58
CA VAL A 12 -7.14 -10.89 -9.52
C VAL A 12 -6.98 -10.41 -8.07
N GLU A 13 -7.67 -11.06 -7.13
CA GLU A 13 -7.54 -10.78 -5.70
C GLU A 13 -6.10 -10.96 -5.19
N TYR A 14 -5.47 -12.09 -5.51
CA TYR A 14 -4.08 -12.36 -5.11
C TYR A 14 -3.11 -11.30 -5.66
N LYS A 15 -3.26 -10.89 -6.92
CA LYS A 15 -2.45 -9.82 -7.51
C LYS A 15 -2.66 -8.49 -6.79
N GLY A 16 -3.90 -8.16 -6.44
CA GLY A 16 -4.22 -6.98 -5.64
C GLY A 16 -3.50 -7.01 -4.29
N GLN A 17 -3.58 -8.14 -3.58
CA GLN A 17 -2.90 -8.31 -2.28
C GLN A 17 -1.38 -8.16 -2.38
N GLN A 18 -0.75 -8.72 -3.43
CA GLN A 18 0.70 -8.57 -3.65
C GLN A 18 1.09 -7.11 -3.86
N ILE A 19 0.36 -6.38 -4.71
CA ILE A 19 0.60 -4.94 -4.94
C ILE A 19 0.56 -4.16 -3.62
N ILE A 20 -0.45 -4.42 -2.79
CA ILE A 20 -0.59 -3.74 -1.49
C ILE A 20 0.57 -4.09 -0.54
N MET A 21 0.97 -5.36 -0.49
CA MET A 21 2.07 -5.82 0.36
C MET A 21 3.39 -5.16 -0.05
N ASP A 22 3.72 -5.19 -1.33
CA ASP A 22 4.96 -4.62 -1.86
C ASP A 22 5.06 -3.12 -1.57
N ILE A 23 3.97 -2.37 -1.77
CA ILE A 23 3.93 -0.93 -1.46
C ILE A 23 4.12 -0.72 0.05
N PHE A 24 3.40 -1.47 0.89
CA PHE A 24 3.50 -1.31 2.34
C PHE A 24 4.91 -1.60 2.83
N GLU A 25 5.54 -2.67 2.34
CA GLU A 25 6.93 -3.03 2.68
C GLU A 25 7.92 -1.95 2.25
N ALA A 26 7.85 -1.48 1.01
CA ALA A 26 8.76 -0.43 0.52
C ALA A 26 8.63 0.86 1.34
N LEU A 27 7.39 1.34 1.56
CA LEU A 27 7.15 2.55 2.32
C LEU A 27 7.56 2.41 3.79
N SER A 28 7.44 1.22 4.37
CA SER A 28 7.86 0.97 5.77
C SER A 28 9.38 0.86 5.89
N ALA A 29 10.07 0.42 4.84
CA ALA A 29 11.52 0.26 4.82
C ALA A 29 12.27 1.59 4.66
N ASP A 30 11.77 2.52 3.83
CA ASP A 30 12.39 3.84 3.60
C ASP A 30 11.35 4.99 3.59
N PRO A 31 10.64 5.21 4.71
CA PRO A 31 9.51 6.14 4.77
C PRO A 31 9.91 7.60 4.50
N GLU A 32 11.10 8.02 4.91
CA GLU A 32 11.53 9.42 4.74
C GLU A 32 11.75 9.82 3.28
N ARG A 33 12.19 8.86 2.46
CA ARG A 33 12.45 9.07 1.03
C ARG A 33 11.24 8.76 0.16
N LEU A 34 10.43 7.78 0.54
CA LEU A 34 9.37 7.24 -0.31
C LEU A 34 7.96 7.78 -0.01
N LEU A 35 7.71 8.28 1.21
CA LEU A 35 6.41 8.87 1.52
C LEU A 35 6.25 10.26 0.89
N PRO A 36 5.05 10.59 0.36
CA PRO A 36 4.72 11.96 -0.01
C PRO A 36 4.84 12.91 1.18
N ILE A 37 5.09 14.18 0.90
CA ILE A 37 5.38 15.21 1.91
C ILE A 37 4.36 15.19 3.06
N HIS A 38 3.07 15.30 2.75
CA HIS A 38 2.02 15.34 3.76
C HIS A 38 1.94 14.03 4.59
N THR A 39 2.04 12.87 3.95
CA THR A 39 2.02 11.58 4.65
C THR A 39 3.26 11.41 5.55
N LYS A 40 4.41 11.88 5.09
CA LYS A 40 5.67 11.86 5.86
C LYS A 40 5.57 12.72 7.11
N GLU A 41 4.96 13.91 7.04
CA GLU A 41 4.76 14.77 8.21
C GLU A 41 3.90 14.07 9.28
N LEU A 42 2.81 13.43 8.86
CA LEU A 42 1.98 12.61 9.75
C LEU A 42 2.78 11.45 10.36
N TRP A 43 3.58 10.75 9.55
CA TRP A 43 4.42 9.64 9.99
C TRP A 43 5.49 10.09 11.00
N GLN A 44 6.12 11.25 10.78
CA GLN A 44 7.10 11.83 11.70
C GLN A 44 6.45 12.27 13.02
N SER A 45 5.20 12.71 12.99
CA SER A 45 4.45 13.10 14.19
C SER A 45 3.95 11.91 15.02
N ALA A 46 3.91 10.70 14.44
CA ALA A 46 3.46 9.50 15.14
C ALA A 46 4.47 9.06 16.21
N THR A 47 3.98 8.85 17.42
CA THR A 47 4.81 8.59 18.61
C THR A 47 5.17 7.12 18.82
N SER A 48 4.48 6.21 18.13
CA SER A 48 4.73 4.77 18.21
C SER A 48 4.98 4.18 16.83
N ASP A 49 5.69 3.05 16.80
CA ASP A 49 5.89 2.29 15.56
C ASP A 49 4.56 1.82 14.97
N SER A 50 3.60 1.42 15.82
CA SER A 50 2.24 1.08 15.36
C SER A 50 1.52 2.26 14.72
N GLY A 51 1.67 3.47 15.26
CA GLY A 51 1.11 4.70 14.71
C GLY A 51 1.74 5.05 13.36
N LYS A 52 3.06 4.87 13.24
CA LYS A 52 3.79 5.01 11.97
C LYS A 52 3.27 4.05 10.91
N MET A 53 3.07 2.78 11.24
CA MET A 53 2.48 1.79 10.33
C MET A 53 1.03 2.13 9.98
N ARG A 54 0.25 2.68 10.92
CA ARG A 54 -1.11 3.13 10.67
C ARG A 54 -1.18 4.25 9.63
N VAL A 55 -0.29 5.24 9.71
CA VAL A 55 -0.21 6.33 8.72
C VAL A 55 0.04 5.79 7.31
N ILE A 56 0.94 4.80 7.17
CA ILE A 56 1.20 4.14 5.88
C ILE A 56 -0.04 3.37 5.40
N ALA A 57 -0.68 2.62 6.29
CA ALA A 57 -1.91 1.89 5.96
C ALA A 57 -3.04 2.84 5.52
N ASP A 58 -3.21 3.98 6.20
CA ASP A 58 -4.19 5.00 5.84
C ASP A 58 -3.93 5.55 4.45
N TYR A 59 -2.67 5.90 4.16
CA TYR A 59 -2.26 6.39 2.86
C TYR A 59 -2.54 5.39 1.73
N ILE A 60 -2.24 4.11 1.95
CA ILE A 60 -2.52 3.05 0.95
C ILE A 60 -4.02 2.82 0.80
N SER A 61 -4.78 2.78 1.90
CA SER A 61 -6.23 2.55 1.86
C SER A 61 -7.02 3.68 1.17
N ALA A 62 -6.44 4.88 1.10
CA ALA A 62 -7.02 6.02 0.39
C ALA A 62 -6.76 5.97 -1.13
N MET A 63 -5.97 5.01 -1.63
CA MET A 63 -5.69 4.87 -3.06
C MET A 63 -6.84 4.14 -3.78
N THR A 64 -7.08 4.55 -5.02
CA THR A 64 -7.82 3.71 -5.97
C THR A 64 -6.91 2.62 -6.52
N ASP A 65 -7.47 1.53 -7.05
CA ASP A 65 -6.70 0.45 -7.70
C ASP A 65 -5.72 0.98 -8.75
N GLY A 66 -6.16 1.94 -9.57
CA GLY A 66 -5.32 2.56 -10.60
C GLY A 66 -4.15 3.36 -10.04
N HIS A 67 -4.36 4.02 -8.89
CA HIS A 67 -3.29 4.74 -8.20
C HIS A 67 -2.29 3.73 -7.58
N ALA A 68 -2.77 2.73 -6.84
CA ALA A 68 -1.91 1.70 -6.25
C ALA A 68 -1.05 1.01 -7.32
N GLN A 69 -1.66 0.63 -8.46
CA GLN A 69 -0.93 0.07 -9.59
C GLN A 69 0.12 1.02 -10.17
N LYS A 70 -0.16 2.31 -10.26
CA LYS A 70 0.80 3.30 -10.76
C LYS A 70 1.99 3.43 -9.81
N LEU A 71 1.73 3.53 -8.50
CA LEU A 71 2.78 3.64 -7.50
C LEU A 71 3.66 2.38 -7.46
N HIS A 72 3.04 1.19 -7.49
CA HIS A 72 3.77 -0.08 -7.55
C HIS A 72 4.72 -0.14 -8.74
N ARG A 73 4.24 0.22 -9.94
CA ARG A 73 5.12 0.33 -11.13
C ARG A 73 6.24 1.35 -10.96
N GLN A 74 6.02 2.47 -10.27
CA GLN A 74 7.08 3.45 -10.05
C GLN A 74 8.17 2.96 -9.09
N LEU A 75 7.81 2.08 -8.14
CA LEU A 75 8.74 1.54 -7.14
C LEU A 75 9.55 0.35 -7.66
N PHE A 76 8.97 -0.48 -8.54
CA PHE A 76 9.52 -1.80 -8.88
C PHE A 76 9.73 -2.06 -10.37
N SER A 77 9.55 -1.04 -11.23
CA SER A 77 9.73 -1.17 -12.69
C SER A 77 10.99 -0.51 -13.22
#